data_AF-A0A6P0HXE1-F1
#
_entry.id   AF-A0A6P0HXE1-F1
#
_cell.length_a   1.000
_cell.length_b   1.000
_cell.length_c   1.000
_cell.angle_alpha   90.00
_cell.angle_beta   90.00
_cell.angle_gamma   90.00
#
_symmetry.space_group_name_H-M   'P 1'
#
loop_
_entity.id
_entity.type
_entity.pdbx_description
1 polymer ?
#
loop_
_entity_poly.entity_id
_entity_poly.type
_entity_poly.pdbx_seq_one_letter_code
_entity_poly.pdbx_strand_id
1 'polypeptide(L)'
;MLKGKKVFSFNWQKWESESTDLKVVSPSLAVRIIFNMFVINEVENVLLNLQKEGLIRGPINSSIGQEAIATAIVGLDKSDLINGTYRAVLTTLQDQEILEAVTSTARRKK
;
A
#
# COMPACT_ATOMS: atom_id res chain seq x y z
N MET A 1 42.75 -20.07 -2.62
CA MET A 1 42.08 -20.74 -3.77
C MET A 1 40.57 -20.56 -3.62
N LEU A 2 40.01 -19.46 -4.15
CA LEU A 2 38.56 -19.20 -4.11
C LEU A 2 37.89 -20.05 -5.21
N LYS A 3 37.19 -21.09 -4.78
CA LYS A 3 36.46 -22.05 -5.65
C LYS A 3 35.26 -21.37 -6.30
N GLY A 4 35.22 -21.39 -7.64
CA GLY A 4 34.02 -21.35 -8.47
C GLY A 4 33.29 -20.00 -8.56
N LYS A 5 33.36 -19.35 -9.72
CA LYS A 5 32.41 -18.29 -10.11
C LYS A 5 31.00 -18.91 -10.11
N LYS A 6 30.14 -18.51 -9.17
CA LYS A 6 28.71 -18.84 -9.24
C LYS A 6 28.13 -18.11 -10.47
N VAL A 7 27.79 -18.88 -11.50
CA VAL A 7 27.04 -18.37 -12.66
C VAL A 7 25.58 -18.36 -12.24
N PHE A 8 25.02 -17.17 -12.03
CA PHE A 8 23.59 -17.01 -11.83
C PHE A 8 22.93 -16.87 -13.20
N SER A 9 22.01 -17.78 -13.54
CA SER A 9 21.13 -17.61 -14.69
C SER A 9 19.91 -16.80 -14.26
N PHE A 10 19.87 -15.53 -14.63
CA PHE A 10 18.69 -14.70 -14.43
C PHE A 10 17.77 -14.82 -15.66
N ASN A 11 16.50 -15.14 -15.43
CA ASN A 11 15.48 -15.00 -16.46
C ASN A 11 15.03 -13.54 -16.52
N TRP A 12 15.83 -12.69 -17.15
CA TRP A 12 15.52 -11.27 -17.26
C TRP A 12 14.35 -11.06 -18.22
N GLN A 13 13.32 -10.36 -17.77
CA GLN A 13 12.17 -9.99 -18.58
C GLN A 13 12.04 -8.48 -18.60
N LYS A 14 11.86 -7.91 -19.79
CA LYS A 14 11.53 -6.51 -19.98
C LYS A 14 10.01 -6.35 -20.00
N TRP A 15 9.52 -5.45 -19.16
CA TRP A 15 8.11 -5.08 -19.12
C TRP A 15 8.00 -3.61 -19.51
N GLU A 16 7.09 -3.31 -20.43
CA GLU A 16 6.79 -1.95 -20.89
C GLU A 16 5.29 -1.78 -20.93
N SER A 17 4.82 -0.57 -20.62
CA SER A 17 3.41 -0.20 -20.71
C SER A 17 3.16 0.58 -21.98
N GLU A 18 2.08 0.25 -22.67
CA GLU A 18 1.59 0.96 -23.84
C GLU A 18 0.27 1.70 -23.54
N SER A 19 -0.05 2.70 -24.34
CA SER A 19 -1.33 3.42 -24.23
C SER A 19 -2.56 2.53 -24.45
N THR A 20 -2.38 1.40 -25.13
CA THR A 20 -3.38 0.36 -25.38
C THR A 20 -3.74 -0.39 -24.11
N ASP A 21 -2.82 -0.56 -23.14
CA ASP A 21 -3.07 -1.28 -21.89
C ASP A 21 -4.21 -0.63 -21.09
N LEU A 22 -4.26 0.70 -21.08
CA LEU A 22 -5.33 1.47 -20.44
C LEU A 22 -6.72 1.16 -21.02
N LYS A 23 -6.79 0.79 -22.31
CA LYS A 23 -8.06 0.46 -22.97
C LYS A 23 -8.53 -0.96 -22.64
N VAL A 24 -7.62 -1.83 -22.22
CA VAL A 24 -7.92 -3.24 -21.87
C VAL A 24 -8.39 -3.35 -20.41
N VAL A 25 -8.07 -2.37 -19.57
CA VAL A 25 -8.55 -2.33 -18.17
C VAL A 25 -10.08 -2.21 -18.15
N SER A 26 -10.73 -3.11 -17.42
CA SER A 26 -12.19 -3.04 -17.26
C SER A 26 -12.59 -1.77 -16.51
N PRO A 27 -13.71 -1.11 -16.87
CA PRO A 27 -14.14 0.10 -16.16
C PRO A 27 -14.32 -0.10 -14.65
N SER A 28 -14.80 -1.28 -14.24
CA SER A 28 -14.94 -1.64 -12.82
C SER A 28 -13.59 -1.70 -12.10
N LEU A 29 -12.57 -2.30 -12.73
CA LEU A 29 -11.22 -2.34 -12.18
C LEU A 29 -10.61 -0.94 -12.08
N ALA A 30 -10.76 -0.11 -13.12
CA ALA A 30 -10.28 1.26 -13.12
C ALA A 30 -10.92 2.10 -11.99
N VAL A 31 -12.24 2.00 -11.79
CA VAL A 31 -12.94 2.68 -10.69
C VAL A 31 -12.43 2.23 -9.33
N ARG A 32 -12.21 0.92 -9.13
CA ARG A 32 -11.66 0.39 -7.87
C ARG A 32 -10.26 0.91 -7.59
N ILE A 33 -9.39 0.95 -8.60
CA ILE A 33 -8.04 1.50 -8.49
C ILE A 33 -8.11 2.98 -8.10
N ILE A 34 -8.83 3.80 -8.86
CA ILE A 34 -8.94 5.24 -8.60
C ILE A 34 -9.55 5.50 -7.22
N PHE A 35 -10.62 4.80 -6.85
CA PHE A 35 -11.25 4.92 -5.54
C PHE A 35 -10.25 4.63 -4.41
N ASN A 36 -9.50 3.52 -4.51
CA ASN A 36 -8.51 3.18 -3.49
C ASN A 36 -7.38 4.20 -3.43
N MET A 37 -6.95 4.78 -4.56
CA MET A 37 -5.93 5.85 -4.55
C MET A 37 -6.39 7.06 -3.74
N PHE A 38 -7.64 7.52 -3.94
CA PHE A 38 -8.19 8.63 -3.17
C PHE A 38 -8.34 8.29 -1.69
N VAL A 39 -8.85 7.10 -1.37
CA VAL A 39 -9.00 6.67 0.03
C VAL A 39 -7.65 6.62 0.75
N ILE A 40 -6.63 6.05 0.11
CA ILE A 40 -5.27 5.98 0.66
C ILE A 40 -4.74 7.40 0.92
N ASN A 41 -4.85 8.29 -0.06
CA ASN A 41 -4.37 9.66 0.06
C ASN A 41 -5.06 10.42 1.21
N GLU A 42 -6.38 10.33 1.30
CA GLU A 42 -7.15 11.00 2.36
C GLU A 42 -6.81 10.47 3.75
N VAL A 43 -6.71 9.15 3.90
CA VAL A 43 -6.32 8.54 5.18
C VAL A 43 -4.92 8.99 5.61
N GLU A 44 -3.95 9.05 4.68
CA GLU A 44 -2.61 9.54 5.01
C GLU A 44 -2.60 11.00 5.44
N ASN A 45 -3.35 11.87 4.76
CA ASN A 45 -3.47 13.27 5.14
C ASN A 45 -4.07 13.42 6.55
N VAL A 46 -5.10 12.65 6.87
CA VAL A 46 -5.69 12.62 8.22
C VAL A 46 -4.67 12.14 9.26
N LEU A 47 -3.95 11.05 8.99
CA LEU A 47 -2.92 10.52 9.89
C LEU A 47 -1.80 11.55 10.16
N LEU A 48 -1.34 12.25 9.12
CA LEU A 48 -0.34 13.31 9.25
C LEU A 48 -0.87 14.49 10.08
N ASN A 49 -2.14 14.87 9.92
CA ASN A 49 -2.75 15.93 10.72
C ASN A 49 -2.88 15.53 12.20
N LEU A 50 -3.32 14.30 12.48
CA LEU A 50 -3.38 13.76 13.84
C LEU A 50 -1.99 13.71 14.50
N GLN A 51 -0.94 13.43 13.73
CA GLN A 51 0.44 13.49 14.23
C GLN A 51 0.86 14.92 14.59
N LYS A 52 0.54 15.89 13.74
CA LYS A 52 0.79 17.32 14.01
C LYS A 52 0.09 17.79 15.28
N GLU A 53 -1.12 17.28 15.54
CA GLU A 53 -1.89 17.55 16.75
C GLU A 53 -1.38 16.79 17.99
N GLY A 54 -0.35 15.95 17.86
CA GLY A 54 0.20 15.14 18.95
C GLY A 54 -0.70 13.99 19.39
N LEU A 55 -1.70 13.61 18.58
CA LEU A 55 -2.65 12.54 18.85
C LEU A 55 -2.12 11.16 18.45
N ILE A 56 -1.10 11.10 17.58
CA ILE A 56 -0.39 9.88 17.20
C ILE A 56 1.06 9.98 17.70
N ARG A 57 1.54 8.93 18.37
CA ARG A 57 2.94 8.84 18.82
C ARG A 57 3.76 7.99 17.85
N GLY A 58 4.94 8.47 17.50
CA GLY A 58 5.90 7.77 16.65
C GLY A 58 5.95 8.29 15.21
N PRO A 59 6.89 7.78 14.40
CA PRO A 59 7.08 8.20 13.02
C PRO A 59 5.97 7.65 12.12
N ILE A 60 5.32 8.53 11.35
CA ILE A 60 4.41 8.13 10.27
C ILE A 60 5.21 8.05 8.98
N ASN A 61 5.29 6.85 8.41
CA ASN A 61 5.88 6.65 7.10
C ASN A 61 4.81 6.88 6.04
N SER A 62 4.69 8.12 5.60
CA SER A 62 3.78 8.47 4.51
C SER A 62 4.22 7.81 3.20
N SER A 63 3.24 7.32 2.45
CA SER A 63 3.34 6.80 1.10
C SER A 63 2.57 7.70 0.11
N ILE A 64 2.33 8.97 0.45
CA ILE A 64 1.79 9.98 -0.48
C ILE A 64 2.68 10.00 -1.74
N GLY A 65 2.04 9.95 -2.90
CA GLY A 65 2.70 9.81 -4.20
C GLY A 65 3.02 8.37 -4.61
N GLN A 66 2.71 7.38 -3.77
CA GLN A 66 2.86 5.94 -4.05
C GLN A 66 1.51 5.21 -4.07
N GLU A 67 0.40 5.93 -4.14
CA GLU A 67 -0.95 5.39 -4.04
C GLU A 67 -1.23 4.38 -5.15
N ALA A 68 -0.76 4.66 -6.37
CA ALA A 68 -0.90 3.75 -7.51
C ALA A 68 -0.28 2.37 -7.22
N ILE A 69 0.90 2.32 -6.59
CA ILE A 69 1.55 1.06 -6.20
C ILE A 69 0.77 0.39 -5.08
N ALA A 70 0.30 1.17 -4.10
CA ALA A 70 -0.51 0.64 -3.01
C ALA A 70 -1.83 0.01 -3.51
N THR A 71 -2.39 0.51 -4.61
CA THR A 71 -3.58 -0.10 -5.23
C THR A 71 -3.32 -1.40 -6.01
N ALA A 72 -2.07 -1.85 -6.13
CA ALA A 72 -1.76 -3.13 -6.79
C ALA A 72 -2.45 -4.34 -6.10
N ILE A 73 -2.83 -4.20 -4.83
CA ILE A 73 -3.63 -5.18 -4.08
C ILE A 73 -4.95 -5.55 -4.77
N VAL A 74 -5.50 -4.67 -5.61
CA VAL A 74 -6.77 -4.90 -6.33
C VAL A 74 -6.65 -6.06 -7.34
N GLY A 75 -5.43 -6.37 -7.77
CA GLY A 75 -5.13 -7.48 -8.68
C GLY A 75 -4.72 -8.78 -7.99
N LEU A 76 -4.71 -8.84 -6.65
CA LEU A 76 -4.37 -10.05 -5.90
C LEU A 76 -5.60 -10.93 -5.66
N ASP A 77 -5.37 -12.24 -5.62
CA ASP A 77 -6.36 -13.24 -5.23
C ASP A 77 -6.41 -13.40 -3.71
N LYS A 78 -7.52 -13.97 -3.22
CA LYS A 78 -7.71 -14.20 -1.76
C LYS A 78 -6.66 -15.12 -1.14
N SER A 79 -6.01 -15.97 -1.95
CA SER A 79 -4.96 -16.87 -1.51
C SER A 79 -3.57 -16.21 -1.49
N ASP A 80 -3.43 -15.02 -2.06
CA ASP A 80 -2.14 -14.35 -2.13
C ASP A 80 -1.74 -13.82 -0.76
N LEU A 81 -0.52 -14.14 -0.36
CA LEU A 81 0.05 -13.67 0.89
C LEU A 81 0.70 -12.31 0.69
N ILE A 82 0.22 -11.31 1.42
CA ILE A 82 0.79 -9.96 1.44
C ILE A 82 1.72 -9.85 2.63
N ASN A 83 3.00 -9.57 2.36
CA ASN A 83 3.95 -9.29 3.44
C ASN A 83 4.05 -7.77 3.59
N GLY A 84 3.50 -7.24 4.68
CA GLY A 84 3.53 -5.81 4.97
C GLY A 84 4.96 -5.30 5.14
N THR A 85 5.32 -4.25 4.41
CA THR A 85 6.53 -3.47 4.72
C THR A 85 6.19 -2.33 5.68
N TYR A 86 7.18 -1.80 6.38
CA TYR A 86 7.03 -0.66 7.31
C TYR A 86 6.45 0.62 6.66
N ARG A 87 6.36 0.65 5.32
CA ARG A 87 5.74 1.70 4.49
C ARG A 87 4.40 1.28 3.89
N ALA A 88 4.19 -0.01 3.62
CA ALA A 88 2.97 -0.53 3.00
C ALA A 88 1.81 -0.69 3.99
N VAL A 89 1.85 0.04 5.11
CA VAL A 89 0.90 -0.05 6.22
C VAL A 89 -0.53 0.01 5.68
N LEU A 90 -0.88 0.97 4.83
CA LEU A 90 -2.24 1.07 4.24
C LEU A 90 -2.69 -0.09 3.35
N THR A 91 -1.78 -0.82 2.70
CA THR A 91 -2.17 -2.03 1.95
C THR A 91 -2.48 -3.23 2.83
N THR A 92 -1.85 -3.30 4.02
CA THR A 92 -2.12 -4.33 5.02
C THR A 92 -3.27 -3.99 5.97
N LEU A 93 -3.75 -2.73 5.96
CA LEU A 93 -4.74 -2.21 6.89
C LEU A 93 -6.21 -2.44 6.49
N GLN A 94 -6.47 -3.33 5.54
CA GLN A 94 -7.85 -3.84 5.38
C GLN A 94 -8.27 -4.76 6.54
N ASP A 95 -7.34 -5.12 7.43
CA ASP A 95 -7.64 -5.86 8.65
C ASP A 95 -7.83 -4.94 9.88
N GLN A 96 -8.79 -5.34 10.72
CA GLN A 96 -9.51 -4.59 11.77
C GLN A 96 -8.68 -3.82 12.83
N GLU A 97 -7.36 -3.98 12.91
CA GLU A 97 -6.54 -3.52 14.04
C GLU A 97 -6.45 -2.00 14.21
N ILE A 98 -6.43 -1.21 13.14
CA ILE A 98 -6.41 0.26 13.28
C ILE A 98 -7.76 0.82 13.73
N LEU A 99 -8.86 0.17 13.37
CA LEU A 99 -10.17 0.54 13.89
C LEU A 99 -10.21 0.37 15.42
N GLU A 100 -9.57 -0.67 15.96
CA GLU A 100 -9.41 -0.88 17.40
C GLU A 100 -8.44 0.12 18.06
N ALA A 101 -7.33 0.47 17.40
CA ALA A 101 -6.37 1.46 17.90
C ALA A 101 -6.99 2.87 17.96
N VAL A 102 -7.79 3.25 16.96
CA VAL A 102 -8.48 4.55 16.91
C VAL A 102 -9.63 4.59 17.93
N THR A 103 -10.42 3.52 18.04
CA THR A 103 -11.55 3.46 19.01
C THR A 103 -11.08 3.37 20.47
N SER A 104 -9.97 2.69 20.75
CA SER A 104 -9.39 2.64 22.10
C SER A 104 -8.81 3.98 22.55
N THR A 105 -8.25 4.76 21.62
CA THR A 105 -7.76 6.12 21.89
C THR A 105 -8.90 7.11 22.16
N ALA A 106 -10.03 6.97 21.45
CA ALA A 106 -11.23 7.77 21.71
C ALA A 106 -11.90 7.46 23.07
N ARG A 107 -11.82 6.21 23.55
CA ARG A 107 -12.37 5.80 24.85
C ARG A 107 -11.56 6.30 26.06
N ARG A 108 -10.27 6.62 25.90
CA ARG A 108 -9.40 7.11 26.99
C ARG A 108 -9.53 8.61 27.30
N LYS A 109 -10.29 9.38 26.51
CA LYS A 109 -10.53 10.82 26.71
C LYS A 109 -11.86 11.14 27.43
N LYS A 110 -12.54 10.13 28.00
CA LYS A 110 -13.69 10.34 28.90
C LYS A 110 -13.27 10.13 30.35
#